data_AF-A0A7S2TYC2-F1
#
_entry.id   AF-A0A7S2TYC2-F1
#
_cell.length_a   1.000
_cell.length_b   1.000
_cell.length_c   1.000
_cell.angle_alpha   90.00
_cell.angle_beta   90.00
_cell.angle_gamma   90.00
#
_symmetry.space_group_name_H-M   'P 1'
#
loop_
_entity.id
_entity.type
_entity.pdbx_description
1 polymer ?
#
loop_
_entity_poly.entity_id
_entity_poly.type
_entity_poly.pdbx_seq_one_letter_code
_entity_poly.pdbx_strand_id
1 'polypeptide(L)'
;RTHFVPMAAPMKRPRDDSWLSPYEDAPWKKKASDFCDRLSVDMKPDFQALVKEVADWKHLPEPSPSKKTKVMPTQNNGSAKATISPKDILFTMDSVTAVSPRGKWKLVMSKSGSFVMTLKDKCVVVEKNSVIRTVIVAHNNGREDYVAICINEPVQVGKSKYPIILFKFPRKSKQHLEWSTVKDEENDSYLSSLKDKVPLEALGTRWQGVPVERPSKEIFFTSDSKHAISCTVKANSGLLYPMKGGILYIGKPLLFLPRKDIEEIKAARGGSAIGQYFDLHVEHNDNLYEFSMINKREQQPIQDYVVKLASLRKKDARKSSAPDENANVEDDDDDDDD
;
A
#
# COMPACT_ATOMS: atom_id res chain seq x y z
N ARG A 1 -59.58 -12.43 39.42
CA ARG A 1 -58.62 -11.91 40.43
C ARG A 1 -57.41 -11.36 39.69
N THR A 2 -57.54 -10.10 39.29
CA THR A 2 -56.50 -9.24 38.74
C THR A 2 -55.76 -8.62 39.92
N HIS A 3 -54.43 -8.70 39.95
CA HIS A 3 -53.60 -7.99 40.93
C HIS A 3 -53.01 -6.74 40.30
N PHE A 4 -53.55 -5.61 40.74
CA PHE A 4 -53.05 -4.26 40.57
C PHE A 4 -51.79 -4.07 41.42
N VAL A 5 -50.75 -3.44 40.85
CA VAL A 5 -49.64 -2.81 41.57
C VAL A 5 -49.71 -1.31 41.26
N PRO A 6 -49.60 -0.41 42.26
CA PRO A 6 -49.95 1.00 42.10
C PRO A 6 -48.88 1.83 41.40
N MET A 7 -49.35 2.85 40.67
CA MET A 7 -48.56 3.91 40.04
C MET A 7 -47.83 4.77 41.08
N ALA A 8 -46.54 4.98 40.87
CA ALA A 8 -45.73 5.97 41.59
C ALA A 8 -45.60 7.27 40.77
N ALA A 9 -45.68 8.40 41.49
CA ALA A 9 -45.70 9.78 40.99
C ALA A 9 -44.43 10.23 40.24
N PRO A 10 -44.51 11.29 39.41
CA PRO A 10 -43.35 11.79 38.67
C PRO A 10 -42.39 12.56 39.59
N MET A 11 -41.19 12.02 39.79
CA MET A 11 -40.10 12.66 40.53
C MET A 11 -39.53 13.83 39.71
N LYS A 12 -39.64 15.05 40.25
CA LYS A 12 -38.96 16.26 39.74
C LYS A 12 -37.44 16.04 39.80
N ARG A 13 -36.74 16.24 38.68
CA ARG A 13 -35.26 16.27 38.66
C ARG A 13 -34.76 17.61 39.21
N PRO A 14 -33.72 17.66 40.05
CA PRO A 14 -32.98 18.89 40.29
C PRO A 14 -32.22 19.27 39.01
N ARG A 15 -32.20 20.57 38.67
CA ARG A 15 -31.18 21.12 37.76
C ARG A 15 -29.90 21.23 38.57
N ASP A 16 -28.87 20.50 38.17
CA ASP A 16 -27.52 20.66 38.68
C ASP A 16 -26.62 20.99 37.48
N ASP A 17 -26.18 22.24 37.42
CA ASP A 17 -25.38 22.83 36.35
C ASP A 17 -23.88 22.62 36.60
N SER A 18 -23.44 21.37 36.74
CA SER A 18 -22.03 21.02 36.95
C SER A 18 -21.52 20.06 35.87
N TRP A 19 -21.40 20.56 34.64
CA TRP A 19 -20.62 19.92 33.57
C TRP A 19 -19.45 20.82 33.16
N LEU A 20 -18.40 20.85 33.99
CA LEU A 20 -17.07 21.30 33.60
C LEU A 20 -16.02 20.33 34.15
N SER A 21 -15.45 19.54 33.22
CA SER A 21 -14.12 18.90 33.19
C SER A 21 -13.56 18.16 34.42
N PRO A 22 -13.31 16.83 34.33
CA PRO A 22 -12.28 16.15 35.09
C PRO A 22 -11.09 15.80 34.17
N TYR A 23 -10.22 16.76 33.88
CA TYR A 23 -8.98 16.54 33.11
C TYR A 23 -7.75 17.20 33.75
N GLU A 24 -7.79 17.53 35.04
CA GLU A 24 -6.64 18.14 35.71
C GLU A 24 -5.73 17.13 36.44
N ASP A 25 -6.24 15.96 36.84
CA ASP A 25 -5.49 14.98 37.65
C ASP A 25 -5.16 13.66 36.95
N ALA A 26 -4.70 13.72 35.70
CA ALA A 26 -4.26 12.52 34.98
C ALA A 26 -2.80 12.13 35.35
N PRO A 27 -2.54 10.89 35.82
CA PRO A 27 -1.27 10.46 36.43
C PRO A 27 -0.04 10.44 35.51
N TRP A 28 -0.19 10.72 34.20
CA TRP A 28 0.92 10.83 33.26
C TRP A 28 1.67 12.17 33.37
N LYS A 29 1.04 13.24 33.89
CA LYS A 29 1.72 14.55 34.09
C LYS A 29 2.83 14.48 35.13
N LYS A 30 2.67 13.69 36.19
CA LYS A 30 3.71 13.47 37.22
C LYS A 30 4.91 12.68 36.69
N LYS A 31 4.70 11.75 35.75
CA LYS A 31 5.78 10.99 35.12
C LYS A 31 6.64 11.81 34.14
N ALA A 32 6.09 12.89 33.59
CA ALA A 32 6.82 13.77 32.68
C ALA A 32 7.80 14.70 33.43
N SER A 33 7.45 15.21 34.61
CA SER A 33 8.38 16.06 35.37
C SER A 33 9.53 15.26 35.97
N ASP A 34 9.25 14.04 36.47
CA ASP A 34 10.28 13.11 36.96
C ASP A 34 11.26 12.65 35.87
N PHE A 35 10.85 12.68 34.60
CA PHE A 35 11.72 12.33 33.46
C PHE A 35 12.68 13.48 33.11
N CYS A 36 12.25 14.73 33.30
CA CYS A 36 13.06 15.92 33.04
C CYS A 36 14.14 16.14 34.11
N ASP A 37 13.87 15.83 35.38
CA ASP A 37 14.85 16.01 36.47
C ASP A 37 15.99 14.97 36.47
N ARG A 38 15.87 13.89 35.68
CA ARG A 38 16.84 12.79 35.62
C ARG A 38 17.91 12.88 34.53
N LEU A 39 17.81 13.86 33.63
CA LEU A 39 18.79 14.08 32.58
C LEU A 39 19.42 15.47 32.77
N SER A 40 20.43 15.56 33.63
CA SER A 40 21.33 16.72 33.72
C SER A 40 22.15 16.86 32.44
N VAL A 41 21.51 17.33 31.37
CA VAL A 41 22.11 17.64 30.08
C VAL A 41 21.79 19.10 29.78
N ASP A 42 22.84 19.94 29.71
CA ASP A 42 22.72 21.34 29.31
C ASP A 42 22.05 21.45 27.94
N MET A 43 20.84 22.04 27.91
CA MET A 43 20.09 22.28 26.68
C MET A 43 20.57 23.54 25.97
N LYS A 44 20.68 23.46 24.63
CA LYS A 44 21.09 24.58 23.75
C LYS A 44 20.06 25.72 23.74
N PRO A 45 20.49 26.97 23.49
CA PRO A 45 19.66 28.19 23.63
C PRO A 45 18.40 28.24 22.74
N ASP A 46 18.41 27.57 21.60
CA ASP A 46 17.33 27.65 20.61
C ASP A 46 16.03 26.98 21.09
N PHE A 47 16.11 26.07 22.07
CA PHE A 47 14.95 25.41 22.65
C PHE A 47 14.24 26.30 23.71
N GLN A 48 14.94 27.25 24.33
CA GLN A 48 14.34 28.21 25.27
C GLN A 48 13.48 29.27 24.55
N ALA A 49 13.77 29.57 23.29
CA ALA A 49 12.97 30.50 22.49
C ALA A 49 11.58 29.92 22.15
N LEU A 50 11.52 28.62 21.84
CA LEU A 50 10.27 27.93 21.49
C LEU A 50 9.30 27.81 22.68
N VAL A 51 9.82 27.63 23.89
CA VAL A 51 9.02 27.54 25.13
C VAL A 51 8.40 28.90 25.50
N LYS A 52 9.05 30.00 25.11
CA LYS A 52 8.57 31.36 25.38
C LYS A 52 7.40 31.75 24.46
N GLU A 53 7.42 31.32 23.21
CA GLU A 53 6.37 31.59 22.22
C GLU A 53 5.05 30.86 22.53
N VAL A 54 5.12 29.69 23.18
CA VAL A 54 3.93 28.91 23.60
C VAL A 54 3.29 29.45 24.90
N ALA A 55 4.01 30.24 25.69
CA ALA A 55 3.50 30.78 26.97
C ALA A 55 2.55 31.99 26.81
N ASP A 56 2.59 32.69 25.67
CA ASP A 56 1.86 33.95 25.44
C ASP A 56 0.42 33.77 24.91
N TRP A 57 -0.09 32.55 24.78
CA TRP A 57 -1.43 32.25 24.23
C TRP A 57 -2.56 32.10 25.28
N LYS A 58 -2.54 32.89 26.37
CA LYS A 58 -3.52 32.75 27.48
C LYS A 58 -4.63 33.79 27.61
N HIS A 59 -4.82 34.73 26.67
CA HIS A 59 -5.97 35.65 26.77
C HIS A 59 -6.63 36.00 25.44
N LEU A 60 -7.83 35.44 25.19
CA LEU A 60 -8.89 36.16 24.47
C LEU A 60 -10.28 35.80 25.07
N PRO A 61 -11.20 36.79 25.16
CA PRO A 61 -12.48 36.69 25.88
C PRO A 61 -13.62 36.06 25.07
N GLU A 62 -14.63 35.55 25.79
CA GLU A 62 -15.87 34.96 25.25
C GLU A 62 -16.83 35.98 24.59
N PRO A 63 -17.59 35.61 23.53
CA PRO A 63 -18.57 36.49 22.90
C PRO A 63 -20.04 36.15 23.26
N SER A 64 -20.91 37.17 23.28
CA SER A 64 -22.38 37.06 23.17
C SER A 64 -22.92 38.17 22.23
N PRO A 65 -24.18 38.12 21.72
CA PRO A 65 -24.79 37.08 20.89
C PRO A 65 -25.40 37.61 19.54
N SER A 66 -25.68 36.67 18.61
CA SER A 66 -26.41 36.80 17.31
C SER A 66 -25.65 37.45 16.13
N LYS A 67 -25.65 36.95 14.88
CA LYS A 67 -26.63 36.15 14.13
C LYS A 67 -25.97 34.92 13.48
N LYS A 68 -26.74 33.83 13.34
CA LYS A 68 -26.30 32.58 12.71
C LYS A 68 -25.96 32.78 11.24
N THR A 69 -24.70 32.58 10.88
CA THR A 69 -24.30 32.08 9.56
C THR A 69 -23.40 30.87 9.77
N LYS A 70 -23.90 29.71 9.38
CA LYS A 70 -23.35 28.39 9.63
C LYS A 70 -22.10 28.18 8.76
N VAL A 71 -20.91 28.28 9.33
CA VAL A 71 -19.67 27.89 8.64
C VAL A 71 -19.45 26.40 8.89
N MET A 72 -19.61 25.61 7.83
CA MET A 72 -19.29 24.18 7.79
C MET A 72 -17.77 23.98 7.75
N PRO A 73 -17.26 22.84 8.26
CA PRO A 73 -15.88 22.43 8.02
C PRO A 73 -15.70 22.23 6.51
N THR A 74 -14.62 22.80 5.98
CA THR A 74 -14.27 22.81 4.56
C THR A 74 -14.17 21.37 4.04
N GLN A 75 -15.20 20.92 3.34
CA GLN A 75 -15.10 19.81 2.41
C GLN A 75 -14.19 20.27 1.27
N ASN A 76 -13.10 19.55 1.01
CA ASN A 76 -12.49 19.55 -0.32
C ASN A 76 -13.42 18.76 -1.27
N ASN A 77 -14.56 19.35 -1.59
CA ASN A 77 -15.33 19.07 -2.80
C ASN A 77 -14.92 20.12 -3.83
N GLY A 78 -13.79 19.86 -4.48
CA GLY A 78 -13.32 20.60 -5.64
C GLY A 78 -12.86 19.60 -6.68
N SER A 79 -13.75 19.21 -7.59
CA SER A 79 -13.40 18.50 -8.81
C SER A 79 -12.65 19.45 -9.75
N ALA A 80 -11.43 19.86 -9.38
CA ALA A 80 -10.45 20.21 -10.39
C ALA A 80 -10.11 18.88 -11.07
N LYS A 81 -10.73 18.60 -12.22
CA LYS A 81 -10.29 17.47 -13.05
C LYS A 81 -8.81 17.71 -13.33
N ALA A 82 -7.94 17.00 -12.62
CA ALA A 82 -6.53 16.95 -12.95
C ALA A 82 -6.44 16.51 -14.41
N THR A 83 -6.16 17.47 -15.26
CA THR A 83 -6.18 17.31 -16.71
C THR A 83 -4.73 17.40 -17.12
N ILE A 84 -4.17 16.26 -17.55
CA ILE A 84 -2.86 16.25 -18.21
C ILE A 84 -3.02 17.10 -19.48
N SER A 85 -2.14 18.08 -19.67
CA SER A 85 -2.12 18.90 -20.88
C SER A 85 -2.06 17.99 -22.11
N PRO A 86 -2.85 18.24 -23.17
CA PRO A 86 -2.85 17.38 -24.36
C PRO A 86 -1.47 17.14 -24.98
N LYS A 87 -0.54 18.09 -24.82
CA LYS A 87 0.86 17.98 -25.29
C LYS A 87 1.71 17.01 -24.47
N ASP A 88 1.32 16.79 -23.22
CA ASP A 88 2.05 15.98 -22.24
C ASP A 88 1.47 14.56 -22.11
N ILE A 89 0.38 14.26 -22.84
CA ILE A 89 -0.18 12.92 -22.91
C ILE A 89 0.78 12.05 -23.72
N LEU A 90 1.17 10.91 -23.14
CA LEU A 90 1.96 9.89 -23.83
C LEU A 90 1.04 8.90 -24.55
N PHE A 91 0.08 8.35 -23.80
CA PHE A 91 -0.95 7.50 -24.37
C PHE A 91 -2.22 7.51 -23.52
N THR A 92 -3.30 7.08 -24.16
CA THR A 92 -4.59 6.86 -23.54
C THR A 92 -5.03 5.42 -23.77
N MET A 93 -5.57 4.82 -22.72
CA MET A 93 -6.25 3.54 -22.81
C MET A 93 -7.68 3.71 -22.33
N ASP A 94 -8.62 3.45 -23.22
CA ASP A 94 -10.03 3.43 -22.87
C ASP A 94 -10.43 2.05 -22.32
N SER A 95 -11.26 2.06 -21.28
CA SER A 95 -11.87 0.86 -20.70
C SER A 95 -10.87 -0.18 -20.13
N VAL A 96 -9.81 0.27 -19.45
CA VAL A 96 -8.90 -0.59 -18.67
C VAL A 96 -9.62 -1.19 -17.47
N THR A 97 -9.60 -2.51 -17.34
CA THR A 97 -10.23 -3.18 -16.20
C THR A 97 -9.32 -3.14 -14.97
N ALA A 98 -9.77 -2.50 -13.90
CA ALA A 98 -9.15 -2.56 -12.60
C ALA A 98 -9.97 -3.41 -11.63
N VAL A 99 -9.30 -4.29 -10.91
CA VAL A 99 -9.86 -5.06 -9.79
C VAL A 99 -9.95 -4.19 -8.54
N SER A 100 -8.97 -3.30 -8.34
CA SER A 100 -8.85 -2.41 -7.19
C SER A 100 -8.20 -1.09 -7.61
N PRO A 101 -8.86 0.07 -7.49
CA PRO A 101 -10.29 0.26 -7.25
C PRO A 101 -11.14 -0.36 -8.37
N ARG A 102 -12.18 -1.11 -8.00
CA ARG A 102 -12.96 -1.90 -8.97
C ARG A 102 -13.66 -1.02 -10.02
N GLY A 103 -13.41 -1.28 -11.30
CA GLY A 103 -14.10 -0.58 -12.40
C GLY A 103 -13.42 -0.73 -13.76
N LYS A 104 -14.06 -0.17 -14.79
CA LYS A 104 -13.47 0.03 -16.12
C LYS A 104 -13.06 1.49 -16.26
N TRP A 105 -11.78 1.75 -16.13
CA TRP A 105 -11.20 3.09 -16.06
C TRP A 105 -10.68 3.52 -17.42
N LYS A 106 -10.81 4.81 -17.73
CA LYS A 106 -10.00 5.48 -18.73
C LYS A 106 -8.67 5.84 -18.09
N LEU A 107 -7.56 5.38 -18.65
CA LEU A 107 -6.22 5.66 -18.17
C LEU A 107 -5.53 6.62 -19.14
N VAL A 108 -5.00 7.72 -18.62
CA VAL A 108 -4.19 8.68 -19.39
C VAL A 108 -2.83 8.76 -18.72
N MET A 109 -1.78 8.38 -19.44
CA MET A 109 -0.40 8.46 -18.96
C MET A 109 0.25 9.73 -19.51
N SER A 110 0.94 10.46 -18.65
CA SER A 110 1.76 11.61 -19.06
C SER A 110 3.19 11.17 -19.42
N LYS A 111 3.87 11.97 -20.25
CA LYS A 111 5.30 11.79 -20.56
C LYS A 111 6.19 11.82 -19.32
N SER A 112 5.76 12.54 -18.27
CA SER A 112 6.47 12.60 -16.99
C SER A 112 6.42 11.29 -16.17
N GLY A 113 5.57 10.34 -16.53
CA GLY A 113 5.36 9.06 -15.83
C GLY A 113 4.21 9.06 -14.81
N SER A 114 3.58 10.21 -14.57
CA SER A 114 2.34 10.31 -13.79
C SER A 114 1.12 9.93 -14.63
N PHE A 115 0.13 9.28 -14.02
CA PHE A 115 -1.09 8.87 -14.73
C PHE A 115 -2.37 9.30 -14.02
N VAL A 116 -3.41 9.49 -14.82
CA VAL A 116 -4.76 9.81 -14.36
C VAL A 116 -5.70 8.69 -14.76
N MET A 117 -6.48 8.20 -13.80
CA MET A 117 -7.55 7.24 -14.00
C MET A 117 -8.90 7.93 -13.82
N THR A 118 -9.78 7.82 -14.81
CA THR A 118 -11.13 8.37 -14.76
C THR A 118 -12.17 7.27 -14.90
N LEU A 119 -13.18 7.28 -14.01
CA LEU A 119 -14.35 6.42 -14.07
C LEU A 119 -15.59 7.25 -13.74
N LYS A 120 -16.38 7.62 -14.75
CA LYS A 120 -17.58 8.47 -14.60
C LYS A 120 -17.26 9.78 -13.84
N ASP A 121 -17.71 9.88 -12.59
CA ASP A 121 -17.56 11.00 -11.66
C ASP A 121 -16.27 10.91 -10.82
N LYS A 122 -15.55 9.79 -10.87
CA LYS A 122 -14.33 9.54 -10.10
C LYS A 122 -13.11 9.85 -10.94
N CYS A 123 -12.17 10.57 -10.35
CA CYS A 123 -10.85 10.85 -10.90
C CYS A 123 -9.81 10.49 -9.85
N VAL A 124 -8.75 9.79 -10.27
CA VAL A 124 -7.62 9.42 -9.43
C VAL A 124 -6.36 9.84 -10.17
N VAL A 125 -5.51 10.58 -9.49
CA VAL A 125 -4.20 10.99 -9.98
C VAL A 125 -3.16 10.19 -9.23
N VAL A 126 -2.20 9.64 -9.96
CA VAL A 126 -1.05 8.95 -9.40
C VAL A 126 0.19 9.59 -9.97
N GLU A 127 0.96 10.20 -9.08
CA GLU A 127 2.23 10.82 -9.45
C GLU A 127 3.32 9.76 -9.56
N LYS A 128 4.26 9.95 -10.49
CA LYS A 128 5.41 9.04 -10.66
C LYS A 128 6.14 8.75 -9.34
N ASN A 129 6.40 9.79 -8.54
CA ASN A 129 7.15 9.68 -7.29
C ASN A 129 6.40 8.96 -6.17
N SER A 130 5.06 8.85 -6.29
CA SER A 130 4.26 8.09 -5.33
C SER A 130 4.37 6.58 -5.52
N VAL A 131 4.81 6.13 -6.70
CA VAL A 131 4.90 4.71 -7.03
C VAL A 131 6.16 4.11 -6.40
N ILE A 132 5.96 3.14 -5.52
CA ILE A 132 7.05 2.41 -4.85
C ILE A 132 7.52 1.23 -5.70
N ARG A 133 6.57 0.48 -6.27
CA ARG A 133 6.85 -0.78 -6.97
C ARG A 133 5.75 -1.10 -7.96
N THR A 134 6.14 -1.63 -9.11
CA THR A 134 5.22 -2.23 -10.08
C THR A 134 5.50 -3.72 -10.18
N VAL A 135 4.46 -4.53 -9.99
CA VAL A 135 4.54 -5.99 -10.04
C VAL A 135 3.63 -6.50 -11.15
N ILE A 136 4.17 -7.34 -12.03
CA ILE A 136 3.44 -7.96 -13.12
C ILE A 136 3.40 -9.47 -12.88
N VAL A 137 2.20 -10.03 -12.71
CA VAL A 137 2.02 -11.46 -12.43
C VAL A 137 1.01 -12.10 -13.36
N ALA A 138 1.26 -13.34 -13.74
CA ALA A 138 0.26 -14.15 -14.46
C ALA A 138 -0.72 -14.79 -13.46
N HIS A 139 -1.99 -14.87 -13.83
CA HIS A 139 -2.94 -15.69 -13.09
C HIS A 139 -2.68 -17.18 -13.35
N ASN A 140 -2.94 -18.03 -12.36
CA ASN A 140 -2.74 -19.48 -12.46
C ASN A 140 -3.58 -20.18 -13.55
N ASN A 141 -4.58 -19.51 -14.12
CA ASN A 141 -5.38 -20.03 -15.25
C ASN A 141 -4.71 -19.79 -16.61
N GLY A 142 -3.60 -19.04 -16.67
CA GLY A 142 -2.88 -18.72 -17.91
C GLY A 142 -3.64 -17.84 -18.91
N ARG A 143 -4.78 -17.25 -18.51
CA ARG A 143 -5.65 -16.45 -19.39
C ARG A 143 -5.54 -14.95 -19.15
N GLU A 144 -5.05 -14.55 -17.98
CA GLU A 144 -5.08 -13.17 -17.52
C GLU A 144 -3.77 -12.85 -16.81
N ASP A 145 -3.28 -11.63 -17.03
CA ASP A 145 -2.17 -11.06 -16.30
C ASP A 145 -2.69 -9.91 -15.42
N TYR A 146 -2.05 -9.72 -14.28
CA TYR A 146 -2.31 -8.63 -13.35
C TYR A 146 -1.13 -7.71 -13.29
N VAL A 147 -1.42 -6.42 -13.16
CA VAL A 147 -0.41 -5.41 -12.85
C VAL A 147 -0.80 -4.70 -11.57
N ALA A 148 0.00 -4.88 -10.54
CA ALA A 148 -0.15 -4.25 -9.23
C ALA A 148 0.83 -3.08 -9.12
N ILE A 149 0.31 -1.87 -8.96
CA ILE A 149 1.09 -0.66 -8.71
C ILE A 149 0.93 -0.33 -7.22
N CYS A 150 2.02 -0.50 -6.47
CA CYS A 150 2.09 -0.18 -5.05
C CYS A 150 2.49 1.28 -4.90
N ILE A 151 1.71 2.04 -4.14
CA ILE A 151 1.91 3.47 -3.94
C ILE A 151 2.10 3.78 -2.44
N ASN A 152 2.94 4.77 -2.13
CA ASN A 152 3.24 5.16 -0.76
C ASN A 152 2.06 5.85 -0.07
N GLU A 153 1.36 6.72 -0.80
CA GLU A 153 0.17 7.42 -0.35
C GLU A 153 -1.05 6.79 -0.99
N PRO A 154 -1.89 6.07 -0.22
CA PRO A 154 -3.05 5.39 -0.77
C PRO A 154 -4.02 6.36 -1.45
N VAL A 155 -4.38 6.08 -2.70
CA VAL A 155 -5.38 6.89 -3.40
C VAL A 155 -6.74 6.69 -2.77
N GLN A 156 -7.48 7.78 -2.59
CA GLN A 156 -8.81 7.74 -2.02
C GLN A 156 -9.87 7.77 -3.13
N VAL A 157 -10.76 6.78 -3.14
CA VAL A 157 -11.93 6.75 -4.03
C VAL A 157 -13.19 6.62 -3.18
N GLY A 158 -13.91 7.73 -3.01
CA GLY A 158 -15.02 7.82 -2.07
C GLY A 158 -14.54 7.70 -0.63
N LYS A 159 -15.04 6.70 0.10
CA LYS A 159 -14.65 6.44 1.50
C LYS A 159 -13.47 5.46 1.65
N SER A 160 -13.05 4.82 0.57
CA SER A 160 -12.04 3.76 0.61
C SER A 160 -10.68 4.27 0.15
N LYS A 161 -9.63 3.83 0.84
CA LYS A 161 -8.22 4.10 0.50
C LYS A 161 -7.62 2.86 -0.16
N TYR A 162 -6.81 3.07 -1.19
CA TYR A 162 -6.23 2.00 -2.00
C TYR A 162 -4.70 2.16 -2.05
N PRO A 163 -3.94 1.41 -1.24
CA PRO A 163 -2.47 1.42 -1.30
C PRO A 163 -1.92 0.71 -2.55
N ILE A 164 -2.76 -0.08 -3.23
CA ILE A 164 -2.39 -0.83 -4.42
C ILE A 164 -3.49 -0.68 -5.47
N ILE A 165 -3.07 -0.25 -6.66
CA ILE A 165 -3.92 -0.23 -7.86
C ILE A 165 -3.64 -1.52 -8.62
N LEU A 166 -4.67 -2.35 -8.82
CA LEU A 166 -4.59 -3.65 -9.47
C LEU A 166 -5.37 -3.64 -10.77
N PHE A 167 -4.65 -3.69 -11.88
CA PHE A 167 -5.19 -3.85 -13.22
C PHE A 167 -5.22 -5.31 -13.64
N LYS A 168 -6.16 -5.65 -14.53
CA LYS A 168 -6.38 -6.99 -15.07
C LYS A 168 -6.40 -6.94 -16.60
N PHE A 169 -5.55 -7.74 -17.22
CA PHE A 169 -5.39 -7.85 -18.66
C PHE A 169 -5.68 -9.27 -19.13
N PRO A 170 -6.76 -9.50 -19.88
CA PRO A 170 -6.94 -10.77 -20.56
C PRO A 170 -5.88 -10.94 -21.66
N ARG A 171 -5.15 -12.06 -21.67
CA ARG A 171 -4.09 -12.34 -22.66
C ARG A 171 -4.61 -12.44 -24.10
N LYS A 172 -5.86 -12.86 -24.28
CA LYS A 172 -6.48 -12.98 -25.60
C LYS A 172 -7.10 -11.68 -26.12
N SER A 173 -7.26 -10.66 -25.27
CA SER A 173 -7.78 -9.38 -25.71
C SER A 173 -6.64 -8.52 -26.21
N LYS A 174 -6.68 -8.13 -27.50
CA LYS A 174 -5.92 -6.98 -27.97
C LYS A 174 -6.53 -5.76 -27.30
N GLN A 175 -5.86 -5.19 -26.31
CA GLN A 175 -6.29 -3.90 -25.78
C GLN A 175 -5.92 -2.83 -26.80
N HIS A 176 -6.90 -1.99 -27.14
CA HIS A 176 -6.67 -0.89 -28.05
C HIS A 176 -5.91 0.20 -27.29
N LEU A 177 -4.66 0.45 -27.66
CA LEU A 177 -3.91 1.60 -27.18
C LEU A 177 -4.03 2.73 -28.17
N GLU A 178 -4.53 3.86 -27.70
CA GLU A 178 -4.48 5.11 -28.44
C GLU A 178 -3.26 5.89 -27.97
N TRP A 179 -2.18 5.76 -28.74
CA TRP A 179 -0.97 6.54 -28.54
C TRP A 179 -1.24 8.00 -28.86
N SER A 180 -0.63 8.92 -28.12
CA SER A 180 -0.70 10.33 -28.50
C SER A 180 -0.02 10.50 -29.86
N THR A 181 -0.63 11.32 -30.73
CA THR A 181 -0.08 11.68 -32.04
C THR A 181 0.97 12.78 -31.98
N VAL A 182 1.34 13.23 -30.77
CA VAL A 182 2.36 14.26 -30.57
C VAL A 182 3.72 13.60 -30.79
N LYS A 183 4.37 13.92 -31.92
CA LYS A 183 5.71 13.44 -32.28
C LYS A 183 6.66 13.60 -31.09
N ASP A 184 7.20 12.48 -30.65
CA ASP A 184 8.18 12.44 -29.58
C ASP A 184 9.32 11.53 -30.07
N GLU A 185 10.26 12.14 -30.79
CA GLU A 185 11.30 11.45 -31.55
C GLU A 185 12.16 10.51 -30.67
N GLU A 186 12.28 10.84 -29.38
CA GLU A 186 13.01 10.04 -28.37
C GLU A 186 12.23 8.79 -27.91
N ASN A 187 10.89 8.82 -28.07
CA ASN A 187 9.98 7.83 -27.52
C ASN A 187 9.32 6.97 -28.60
N ASP A 188 9.20 7.45 -29.83
CA ASP A 188 8.52 6.76 -30.92
C ASP A 188 9.10 5.35 -31.23
N SER A 189 10.42 5.17 -31.12
CA SER A 189 11.07 3.86 -31.32
C SER A 189 10.68 2.84 -30.22
N TYR A 190 10.57 3.28 -28.97
CA TYR A 190 10.15 2.43 -27.86
C TYR A 190 8.65 2.21 -27.85
N LEU A 191 7.86 3.25 -28.09
CA LEU A 191 6.40 3.17 -28.18
C LEU A 191 5.97 2.23 -29.31
N SER A 192 6.70 2.21 -30.44
CA SER A 192 6.45 1.25 -31.52
C SER A 192 6.78 -0.19 -31.13
N SER A 193 7.81 -0.43 -30.31
CA SER A 193 8.16 -1.76 -29.77
C SER A 193 7.13 -2.32 -28.77
N LEU A 194 6.26 -1.45 -28.23
CA LEU A 194 5.26 -1.79 -27.21
C LEU A 194 3.90 -2.19 -27.76
N LYS A 195 3.66 -2.02 -29.07
CA LYS A 195 2.35 -2.29 -29.70
C LYS A 195 1.86 -3.72 -29.48
N ASP A 196 2.76 -4.68 -29.26
CA ASP A 196 2.46 -6.10 -29.06
C ASP A 196 2.64 -6.58 -27.61
N LYS A 197 3.07 -5.71 -26.68
CA LYS A 197 3.30 -6.06 -25.27
C LYS A 197 2.11 -5.64 -24.40
N VAL A 198 2.01 -6.24 -23.20
CA VAL A 198 1.01 -5.78 -22.22
C VAL A 198 1.27 -4.29 -21.96
N PRO A 199 0.28 -3.40 -22.18
CA PRO A 199 0.48 -1.96 -22.15
C PRO A 199 1.11 -1.38 -20.88
N LEU A 200 1.03 -2.12 -19.77
CA LEU A 200 1.64 -1.74 -18.51
C LEU A 200 3.09 -2.19 -18.32
N GLU A 201 3.62 -3.08 -19.17
CA GLU A 201 5.08 -3.23 -19.27
C GLU A 201 5.72 -1.92 -19.72
N ALA A 202 5.05 -1.20 -20.63
CA ALA A 202 5.44 0.17 -20.99
C ALA A 202 5.48 1.07 -19.75
N LEU A 203 4.46 1.01 -18.89
CA LEU A 203 4.39 1.86 -17.70
C LEU A 203 5.51 1.62 -16.70
N GLY A 204 5.91 0.36 -16.54
CA GLY A 204 6.86 -0.03 -15.51
C GLY A 204 8.32 0.27 -15.84
N THR A 205 8.83 -0.15 -17.01
CA THR A 205 10.29 -0.24 -17.21
C THR A 205 10.97 1.04 -17.65
N ARG A 206 10.36 1.85 -18.53
CA ARG A 206 11.00 3.09 -19.04
C ARG A 206 10.49 4.35 -18.35
N TRP A 207 9.24 4.36 -17.86
CA TRP A 207 8.53 5.62 -17.58
C TRP A 207 8.37 5.95 -16.10
N GLN A 208 8.28 4.94 -15.23
CA GLN A 208 8.20 5.17 -13.78
C GLN A 208 9.57 5.29 -13.11
N GLY A 209 10.66 4.82 -13.72
CA GLY A 209 11.96 4.71 -13.02
C GLY A 209 11.88 3.80 -11.78
N VAL A 210 10.79 3.04 -11.67
CA VAL A 210 10.44 2.18 -10.54
C VAL A 210 10.78 0.75 -10.93
N PRO A 211 11.37 -0.05 -10.03
CA PRO A 211 11.64 -1.45 -10.31
C PRO A 211 10.35 -2.20 -10.68
N VAL A 212 10.36 -2.76 -11.89
CA VAL A 212 9.34 -3.71 -12.34
C VAL A 212 9.76 -5.10 -11.93
N GLU A 213 8.89 -5.76 -11.17
CA GLU A 213 9.14 -7.11 -10.70
C GLU A 213 8.19 -8.10 -11.36
N ARG A 214 8.75 -9.26 -11.74
CA ARG A 214 8.00 -10.44 -12.17
C ARG A 214 8.37 -11.63 -11.29
N PRO A 215 7.45 -12.60 -11.11
CA PRO A 215 7.80 -13.87 -10.49
C PRO A 215 8.92 -14.56 -11.28
N SER A 216 9.87 -15.15 -10.56
CA SER A 216 10.97 -15.92 -11.14
C SER A 216 10.95 -17.34 -10.58
N LYS A 217 11.17 -18.33 -11.45
CA LYS A 217 11.28 -19.75 -11.06
C LYS A 217 12.45 -19.98 -10.10
N GLU A 218 13.51 -19.20 -10.24
CA GLU A 218 14.69 -19.24 -9.36
C GLU A 218 14.34 -18.80 -7.94
N ILE A 219 13.32 -17.95 -7.78
CA ILE A 219 12.88 -17.47 -6.47
C ILE A 219 11.84 -18.41 -5.89
N PHE A 220 10.77 -18.69 -6.64
CA PHE A 220 9.68 -19.53 -6.19
C PHE A 220 8.95 -20.18 -7.36
N PHE A 221 8.66 -21.47 -7.19
CA PHE A 221 7.83 -22.23 -8.10
C PHE A 221 7.09 -23.31 -7.31
N THR A 222 5.78 -23.34 -7.46
CA THR A 222 4.93 -24.35 -6.82
C THR A 222 5.25 -25.75 -7.31
N SER A 223 4.81 -26.77 -6.57
CA SER A 223 4.94 -28.17 -6.98
C SER A 223 4.31 -28.45 -8.36
N ASP A 224 3.26 -27.70 -8.72
CA ASP A 224 2.56 -27.80 -10.01
C ASP A 224 3.12 -26.87 -11.09
N SER A 225 4.36 -26.38 -10.93
CA SER A 225 5.03 -25.52 -11.91
C SER A 225 4.30 -24.20 -12.23
N LYS A 226 3.81 -23.54 -11.19
CA LYS A 226 3.19 -22.20 -11.24
C LYS A 226 3.89 -21.22 -10.30
N HIS A 227 3.69 -19.93 -10.54
CA HIS A 227 4.27 -18.85 -9.71
C HIS A 227 3.42 -18.42 -8.52
N ALA A 228 2.21 -18.96 -8.36
CA ALA A 228 1.29 -18.54 -7.31
C ALA A 228 0.68 -19.74 -6.58
N ILE A 229 0.49 -19.60 -5.28
CA ILE A 229 -0.16 -20.56 -4.40
C ILE A 229 -1.61 -20.14 -4.19
N SER A 230 -2.55 -21.06 -4.35
CA SER A 230 -3.94 -20.84 -3.94
C SER A 230 -4.04 -20.90 -2.41
N CYS A 231 -4.61 -19.86 -1.80
CA CYS A 231 -4.82 -19.79 -0.36
C CYS A 231 -6.06 -18.96 -0.03
N THR A 232 -6.46 -18.96 1.25
CA THR A 232 -7.61 -18.22 1.75
C THR A 232 -7.18 -17.28 2.86
N VAL A 233 -7.60 -16.01 2.75
CA VAL A 233 -7.46 -15.03 3.83
C VAL A 233 -8.85 -14.73 4.36
N LYS A 234 -9.06 -15.01 5.64
CA LYS A 234 -10.39 -14.98 6.28
C LYS A 234 -11.36 -15.92 5.54
N ALA A 235 -12.33 -15.38 4.80
CA ALA A 235 -13.31 -16.14 4.02
C ALA A 235 -13.14 -15.96 2.50
N ASN A 236 -12.06 -15.33 2.04
CA ASN A 236 -11.85 -15.04 0.62
C ASN A 236 -10.68 -15.83 0.06
N SER A 237 -10.94 -16.60 -0.98
CA SER A 237 -9.88 -17.25 -1.75
C SER A 237 -9.11 -16.23 -2.58
N GLY A 238 -7.81 -16.46 -2.73
CA GLY A 238 -6.91 -15.64 -3.52
C GLY A 238 -5.65 -16.39 -3.92
N LEU A 239 -4.70 -15.65 -4.49
CA LEU A 239 -3.42 -16.16 -4.94
C LEU A 239 -2.29 -15.43 -4.22
N LEU A 240 -1.37 -16.20 -3.65
CA LEU A 240 -0.14 -15.73 -3.02
C LEU A 240 1.02 -15.89 -4.00
N TYR A 241 1.77 -14.82 -4.21
CA TYR A 241 2.93 -14.75 -5.10
C TYR A 241 4.18 -14.43 -4.28
N PRO A 242 4.95 -15.44 -3.87
CA PRO A 242 6.29 -15.24 -3.32
C PRO A 242 7.24 -14.75 -4.42
N MET A 243 7.88 -13.61 -4.22
CA MET A 243 8.75 -12.97 -5.20
C MET A 243 10.03 -12.43 -4.56
N LYS A 244 10.96 -11.94 -5.38
CA LYS A 244 12.27 -11.46 -4.93
C LYS A 244 12.12 -10.29 -3.95
N GLY A 245 11.23 -9.35 -4.24
CA GLY A 245 11.00 -8.11 -3.48
C GLY A 245 10.00 -8.25 -2.34
N GLY A 246 9.37 -9.41 -2.16
CA GLY A 246 8.38 -9.64 -1.11
C GLY A 246 7.27 -10.60 -1.55
N ILE A 247 6.13 -10.52 -0.86
CA ILE A 247 4.97 -11.38 -1.11
C ILE A 247 3.80 -10.52 -1.59
N LEU A 248 3.24 -10.82 -2.75
CA LEU A 248 1.99 -10.22 -3.24
C LEU A 248 0.83 -11.19 -3.02
N TYR A 249 -0.23 -10.76 -2.37
CA TYR A 249 -1.48 -11.53 -2.28
C TYR A 249 -2.59 -10.83 -3.06
N ILE A 250 -3.06 -11.49 -4.12
CA ILE A 250 -4.21 -11.05 -4.91
C ILE A 250 -5.46 -11.75 -4.38
N GLY A 251 -6.22 -11.04 -3.56
CA GLY A 251 -7.47 -11.49 -2.97
C GLY A 251 -8.17 -10.33 -2.25
N LYS A 252 -8.92 -10.64 -1.19
CA LYS A 252 -9.52 -9.63 -0.31
C LYS A 252 -9.08 -9.89 1.14
N PRO A 253 -8.23 -9.03 1.72
CA PRO A 253 -7.68 -7.79 1.15
C PRO A 253 -6.61 -8.04 0.06
N LEU A 254 -6.33 -7.03 -0.75
CA LEU A 254 -5.17 -7.02 -1.66
C LEU A 254 -3.96 -6.54 -0.85
N LEU A 255 -2.88 -7.32 -0.83
CA LEU A 255 -1.72 -7.05 0.04
C LEU A 255 -0.42 -7.16 -0.75
N PHE A 256 0.54 -6.30 -0.42
CA PHE A 256 1.94 -6.48 -0.78
C PHE A 256 2.77 -6.33 0.49
N LEU A 257 3.56 -7.35 0.81
CA LEU A 257 4.42 -7.42 1.99
C LEU A 257 5.88 -7.34 1.50
N PRO A 258 6.52 -6.16 1.52
CA PRO A 258 7.90 -6.01 1.08
C PRO A 258 8.86 -6.88 1.90
N ARG A 259 9.84 -7.51 1.25
CA ARG A 259 10.79 -8.40 1.94
C ARG A 259 11.58 -7.75 3.08
N LYS A 260 11.79 -6.43 2.99
CA LYS A 260 12.54 -5.65 3.98
C LYS A 260 11.81 -5.57 5.33
N ASP A 261 10.49 -5.68 5.28
CA ASP A 261 9.57 -5.48 6.40
C ASP A 261 9.02 -6.83 6.91
N ILE A 262 9.37 -7.95 6.26
CA ILE A 262 9.03 -9.30 6.71
C ILE A 262 10.02 -9.72 7.80
N GLU A 263 9.52 -10.02 8.97
CA GLU A 263 10.29 -10.50 10.11
C GLU A 263 10.50 -12.01 10.00
N GLU A 264 9.39 -12.74 9.85
CA GLU A 264 9.38 -14.19 9.85
C GLU A 264 8.27 -14.78 8.97
N ILE A 265 8.52 -15.97 8.43
CA ILE A 265 7.54 -16.78 7.69
C ILE A 265 7.55 -18.19 8.29
N LYS A 266 6.42 -18.62 8.84
CA LYS A 266 6.25 -19.90 9.54
C LYS A 266 5.05 -20.68 9.02
N ALA A 267 5.22 -21.99 8.83
CA ALA A 267 4.09 -22.88 8.62
C ALA A 267 3.43 -23.18 9.98
N ALA A 268 2.15 -22.85 10.11
CA ALA A 268 1.31 -23.19 11.26
C ALA A 268 0.59 -24.53 11.00
N ARG A 269 0.50 -25.37 12.04
CA ARG A 269 -0.24 -26.63 11.97
C ARG A 269 -1.71 -26.36 12.25
N GLY A 270 -2.55 -26.40 11.21
CA GLY A 270 -3.99 -26.48 11.36
C GLY A 270 -4.41 -27.82 11.96
N GLY A 271 -4.52 -27.91 13.29
CA GLY A 271 -5.35 -28.85 14.07
C GLY A 271 -5.19 -30.38 13.94
N SER A 272 -4.59 -30.95 12.88
CA SER A 272 -4.44 -32.40 12.75
C SER A 272 -3.34 -32.79 11.76
N ALA A 273 -2.43 -33.66 12.16
CA ALA A 273 -1.28 -34.13 11.37
C ALA A 273 -1.68 -34.87 10.05
N ILE A 274 -2.98 -35.14 9.87
CA ILE A 274 -3.59 -35.87 8.77
C ILE A 274 -4.10 -34.92 7.65
N GLY A 275 -4.11 -33.60 7.88
CA GLY A 275 -4.65 -32.62 6.93
C GLY A 275 -3.87 -32.51 5.61
N GLN A 276 -4.60 -32.41 4.48
CA GLN A 276 -4.03 -32.08 3.17
C GLN A 276 -3.61 -30.61 3.03
N TYR A 277 -3.95 -29.78 4.01
CA TYR A 277 -3.72 -28.34 4.01
C TYR A 277 -3.03 -27.88 5.29
N PHE A 278 -2.35 -26.74 5.21
CA PHE A 278 -1.77 -26.04 6.35
C PHE A 278 -1.96 -24.53 6.18
N ASP A 279 -1.64 -23.79 7.24
CA ASP A 279 -1.75 -22.33 7.27
C ASP A 279 -0.34 -21.72 7.31
N LEU A 280 -0.15 -20.61 6.60
CA LEU A 280 1.11 -19.88 6.56
C LEU A 280 0.96 -18.58 7.32
N HIS A 281 1.83 -18.38 8.30
CA HIS A 281 1.94 -17.17 9.09
C HIS A 281 3.11 -16.33 8.55
N VAL A 282 2.85 -15.07 8.25
CA VAL A 282 3.85 -14.09 7.85
C VAL A 282 3.80 -12.93 8.84
N GLU A 283 4.86 -12.77 9.62
CA GLU A 283 5.05 -11.61 10.51
C GLU A 283 5.70 -10.48 9.72
N HIS A 284 5.03 -9.32 9.70
CA HIS A 284 5.44 -8.17 8.90
C HIS A 284 5.07 -6.86 9.60
N ASN A 285 6.07 -6.02 9.91
CA ASN A 285 5.92 -4.80 10.70
C ASN A 285 5.04 -5.02 11.94
N ASP A 286 5.41 -5.96 12.81
CA ASP A 286 4.68 -6.36 14.02
C ASP A 286 3.23 -6.88 13.78
N ASN A 287 2.82 -7.08 12.53
CA ASN A 287 1.50 -7.61 12.18
C ASN A 287 1.60 -9.06 11.70
N LEU A 288 0.71 -9.92 12.21
CA LEU A 288 0.59 -11.31 11.77
C LEU A 288 -0.43 -11.44 10.63
N TYR A 289 0.03 -11.90 9.47
CA TYR A 289 -0.81 -12.24 8.33
C TYR A 289 -0.94 -13.76 8.20
N GLU A 290 -2.18 -14.25 8.21
CA GLU A 290 -2.49 -15.67 8.09
C GLU A 290 -3.07 -15.98 6.70
N PHE A 291 -2.41 -16.90 5.99
CA PHE A 291 -2.85 -17.46 4.72
C PHE A 291 -3.18 -18.93 4.91
N SER A 292 -4.47 -19.23 4.96
CA SER A 292 -4.98 -20.58 5.25
C SER A 292 -5.21 -21.41 3.99
N MET A 293 -5.51 -22.70 4.19
CA MET A 293 -5.90 -23.63 3.11
C MET A 293 -4.84 -23.81 2.02
N ILE A 294 -3.56 -23.73 2.38
CA ILE A 294 -2.45 -23.99 1.45
C ILE A 294 -2.23 -25.50 1.36
N ASN A 295 -2.14 -26.04 0.14
CA ASN A 295 -1.89 -27.46 -0.04
C ASN A 295 -0.54 -27.86 0.56
N LYS A 296 -0.51 -28.96 1.31
CA LYS A 296 0.70 -29.48 1.97
C LYS A 296 1.87 -29.73 1.03
N ARG A 297 1.62 -29.99 -0.26
CA ARG A 297 2.67 -30.11 -1.29
C ARG A 297 3.53 -28.85 -1.43
N GLU A 298 2.93 -27.68 -1.19
CA GLU A 298 3.61 -26.39 -1.29
C GLU A 298 4.50 -26.08 -0.08
N GLN A 299 4.54 -26.95 0.94
CA GLN A 299 5.35 -26.74 2.13
C GLN A 299 6.85 -26.65 1.80
N GLN A 300 7.39 -27.58 0.99
CA GLN A 300 8.81 -27.56 0.62
C GLN A 300 9.15 -26.34 -0.27
N PRO A 301 8.40 -26.03 -1.35
CA PRO A 301 8.60 -24.79 -2.11
C PRO A 301 8.62 -23.52 -1.26
N ILE A 302 7.74 -23.43 -0.25
CA ILE A 302 7.71 -22.29 0.66
C ILE A 302 8.96 -22.26 1.54
N GLN A 303 9.40 -23.39 2.09
CA GLN A 303 10.63 -23.45 2.88
C GLN A 303 11.85 -23.00 2.07
N ASP A 304 11.97 -23.45 0.82
CA ASP A 304 13.05 -23.04 -0.08
C ASP A 304 13.01 -21.53 -0.35
N TYR A 305 11.82 -20.96 -0.52
CA TYR A 305 11.63 -19.51 -0.64
C TYR A 305 12.08 -18.76 0.61
N VAL A 306 11.76 -19.25 1.82
CA VAL A 306 12.19 -18.62 3.07
C VAL A 306 13.71 -18.55 3.17
N VAL A 307 14.42 -19.63 2.80
CA VAL A 307 15.89 -19.66 2.78
C VAL A 307 16.44 -18.63 1.78
N LYS A 308 15.88 -18.57 0.56
CA LYS A 308 16.26 -17.59 -0.46
C LYS A 308 16.00 -16.16 -0.01
N LEU A 309 14.85 -15.90 0.62
CA LEU A 309 14.48 -14.58 1.13
C LEU A 309 15.46 -14.11 2.22
N ALA A 310 15.86 -15.01 3.13
CA ALA A 310 16.87 -14.72 4.14
C ALA A 310 18.24 -14.38 3.53
N SER A 311 18.66 -15.09 2.48
CA SER A 311 19.89 -14.76 1.73
C SER A 311 19.81 -13.37 1.08
N LEU A 312 18.69 -13.03 0.45
CA LEU A 312 18.46 -11.71 -0.15
C LEU A 312 18.49 -10.59 0.91
N ARG A 313 17.86 -10.80 2.07
CA ARG A 313 17.89 -9.84 3.19
C ARG A 313 19.31 -9.60 3.71
N LYS A 314 20.14 -10.66 3.82
CA LYS A 314 21.56 -10.52 4.17
C LYS A 314 22.35 -9.72 3.13
N LYS A 315 22.07 -9.92 1.83
CA LYS A 315 22.69 -9.13 0.75
C LYS A 315 22.30 -7.65 0.84
N ASP A 316 21.04 -7.35 1.13
CA ASP A 316 20.57 -5.96 1.31
C ASP A 316 21.27 -5.28 2.49
N ALA A 317 21.40 -5.97 3.63
CA ALA A 317 22.08 -5.44 4.83
C ALA A 317 23.55 -5.08 4.57
N ARG A 318 24.28 -5.92 3.80
CA ARG A 318 25.67 -5.65 3.40
C ARG A 318 25.80 -4.43 2.49
N LYS A 319 24.85 -4.22 1.58
CA LYS A 319 24.83 -3.05 0.71
C LYS A 319 24.54 -1.76 1.47
N SER A 320 23.70 -1.82 2.51
CA SER A 320 23.41 -0.64 3.35
C SER A 320 24.52 -0.28 4.34
N SER A 321 25.43 -1.22 4.64
CA SER A 321 26.53 -1.02 5.60
C SER A 321 27.88 -0.70 4.96
N ALA A 322 27.97 -0.65 3.62
CA ALA A 322 29.19 -0.22 2.94
C ALA A 322 29.30 1.31 3.04
N PRO A 323 30.41 1.87 3.57
CA PRO A 323 30.68 3.29 3.45
C PRO A 323 30.76 3.67 1.97
N ASP A 324 30.19 4.81 1.62
CA ASP A 324 30.18 5.38 0.28
C ASP A 324 31.62 5.84 -0.10
N GLU A 325 32.46 4.88 -0.48
CA GLU A 325 33.73 5.13 -1.15
C GLU A 325 33.63 4.61 -2.59
N ASN A 326 33.41 5.55 -3.51
CA ASN A 326 33.56 5.34 -4.95
C ASN A 326 34.95 4.76 -5.28
N ALA A 327 35.00 3.60 -5.94
CA ALA A 327 35.85 3.37 -7.12
C ALA A 327 35.69 1.92 -7.62
N ASN A 328 35.23 1.79 -8.86
CA ASN A 328 35.66 0.81 -9.85
C ASN A 328 36.10 -0.58 -9.32
N VAL A 329 35.20 -1.56 -9.40
CA VAL A 329 35.62 -2.97 -9.52
C VAL A 329 34.91 -3.50 -10.76
N GLU A 330 35.74 -3.77 -11.76
CA GLU A 330 35.42 -4.47 -13.00
C GLU A 330 34.83 -5.84 -12.63
N ASP A 331 33.63 -6.14 -13.14
CA ASP A 331 33.07 -7.50 -13.09
C ASP A 331 33.84 -8.35 -14.12
N ASP A 332 34.99 -8.90 -13.69
CA ASP A 332 35.56 -10.12 -14.26
C ASP A 332 35.05 -11.30 -13.44
N ASP A 333 34.01 -11.97 -13.93
CA ASP A 333 33.68 -13.35 -13.57
C ASP A 333 33.73 -14.18 -14.86
N ASP A 334 34.96 -14.43 -15.33
CA ASP A 334 35.31 -15.70 -15.97
C ASP A 334 35.42 -16.73 -14.83
N ASP A 335 34.63 -17.81 -14.92
CA ASP A 335 35.04 -19.14 -14.46
C ASP A 335 34.08 -20.17 -15.07
N ASP A 336 34.54 -20.71 -16.20
CA ASP A 336 34.34 -22.12 -16.56
C ASP A 336 34.82 -23.01 -15.40
N ASP A 337 34.04 -24.02 -15.02
CA ASP A 337 34.59 -25.33 -14.66
C ASP A 337 33.46 -26.40 -14.54
N ASP A 338 33.61 -27.43 -15.39
CA ASP A 338 33.00 -28.78 -15.50
C ASP A 338 31.48 -28.99 -15.70
#